data_AF-A0A1M5BP98-F1
#
_entry.id   AF-A0A1M5BP98-F1
#
_cell.length_a   1.000
_cell.length_b   1.000
_cell.length_c   1.000
_cell.angle_alpha   90.00
_cell.angle_beta   90.00
_cell.angle_gamma   90.00
#
_symmetry.space_group_name_H-M   'P 1'
#
loop_
_entity.id
_entity.type
_entity.pdbx_description
1 polymer ?
#
loop_
_entity_poly.entity_id
_entity_poly.type
_entity_poly.pdbx_seq_one_letter_code
_entity_poly.pdbx_strand_id
1 'polypeptide(L)'
;MYMKKLLLSLTLLASSFGFSQILTQDFQGTDWPPTGWTTETLVATRPWGFTTTIFNANGQATFNITGGKSAAKGWIAQDDDSHLTSPSFSLVGYSSATWTFNIKCGYEYQVDPFPNGDILARVSTDGGATWTTEWVEEDYGPYTDYETLNISIDMAPYLGQADVRVRFQYIANDADSMSVDDIVVSGNLGVSEVLSSAFSTFPNPVNNVLNIKSAENTLVNAIRIVDLNGRTVKSLDTNGVADIAVNVGDLSAGVYMVNLETEAGTAVKKFIKN
;
A
#
# COMPACT_ATOMS: atom_id res chain seq x y z
N MET A 1 -48.86 32.07 5.98
CA MET A 1 -48.36 30.94 5.18
C MET A 1 -47.18 31.44 4.34
N TYR A 2 -45.94 31.12 4.71
CA TYR A 2 -44.83 30.81 3.80
C TYR A 2 -43.66 30.31 4.66
N MET A 3 -43.36 29.02 4.52
CA MET A 3 -42.41 28.23 5.30
C MET A 3 -40.96 28.63 5.04
N LYS A 4 -40.16 28.81 6.09
CA LYS A 4 -38.70 28.76 6.00
C LYS A 4 -38.30 27.30 5.76
N LYS A 5 -37.70 27.02 4.61
CA LYS A 5 -37.08 25.71 4.32
C LYS A 5 -35.86 25.54 5.23
N LEU A 6 -35.95 24.61 6.17
CA LEU A 6 -34.80 24.14 6.94
C LEU A 6 -34.01 23.20 6.01
N LEU A 7 -32.81 23.60 5.60
CA LEU A 7 -31.88 22.71 4.90
C LEU A 7 -31.34 21.71 5.92
N LEU A 8 -31.70 20.43 5.77
CA LEU A 8 -31.13 19.33 6.54
C LEU A 8 -29.80 18.94 5.86
N SER A 9 -28.66 19.37 6.40
CA SER A 9 -27.35 18.92 5.96
C SER A 9 -27.11 17.49 6.50
N LEU A 10 -27.31 16.50 5.64
CA LEU A 10 -26.97 15.11 5.92
C LEU A 10 -25.45 14.94 5.80
N THR A 11 -24.72 15.11 6.89
CA THR A 11 -23.29 14.74 6.93
C THR A 11 -23.21 13.22 6.99
N LEU A 12 -22.95 12.62 5.83
CA LEU A 12 -22.54 11.24 5.67
C LEU A 12 -21.21 11.05 6.42
N LEU A 13 -21.22 10.42 7.60
CA LEU A 13 -19.99 9.84 8.16
C LEU A 13 -19.62 8.66 7.25
N ALA A 14 -18.92 8.95 6.17
CA ALA A 14 -18.10 7.95 5.51
C ALA A 14 -17.00 7.58 6.50
N SER A 15 -17.02 6.35 7.01
CA SER A 15 -15.82 5.71 7.51
C SER A 15 -14.82 5.71 6.35
N SER A 16 -13.96 6.71 6.30
CA SER A 16 -12.89 6.78 5.32
C SER A 16 -11.96 5.62 5.61
N PHE A 17 -12.10 4.54 4.85
CA PHE A 17 -10.99 3.63 4.64
C PHE A 17 -9.88 4.49 4.04
N GLY A 18 -8.90 4.85 4.86
CA GLY A 18 -7.76 5.64 4.43
C GLY A 18 -6.90 4.76 3.52
N PHE A 19 -7.18 4.82 2.22
CA PHE A 19 -6.33 4.22 1.20
C PHE A 19 -5.05 5.07 1.15
N SER A 20 -3.93 4.51 1.60
CA SER A 20 -2.64 5.20 1.54
C SER A 20 -1.87 4.68 0.33
N GLN A 21 -1.35 5.61 -0.46
CA GLN A 21 -0.42 5.31 -1.53
C GLN A 21 1.00 5.33 -0.93
N ILE A 22 1.63 4.16 -0.92
CA ILE A 22 2.90 3.89 -0.22
C ILE A 22 4.08 4.15 -1.15
N LEU A 23 3.97 3.66 -2.39
CA LEU A 23 4.94 3.85 -3.46
C LEU A 23 4.17 4.13 -4.75
N THR A 24 4.68 5.08 -5.54
CA THR A 24 4.22 5.34 -6.91
C THR A 24 5.37 5.58 -7.85
N GLN A 25 5.23 5.07 -9.07
CA GLN A 25 6.08 5.44 -10.18
C GLN A 25 5.30 5.33 -11.51
N ASP A 26 5.19 6.46 -12.21
CA ASP A 26 4.55 6.58 -13.53
C ASP A 26 5.56 6.84 -14.66
N PHE A 27 6.85 7.01 -14.33
CA PHE A 27 7.94 7.31 -15.26
C PHE A 27 7.75 8.59 -16.10
N GLN A 28 6.88 9.50 -15.68
CA GLN A 28 6.58 10.73 -16.42
C GLN A 28 7.57 11.88 -16.13
N GLY A 29 8.42 11.74 -15.11
CA GLY A 29 9.53 12.67 -14.81
C GLY A 29 10.66 12.68 -15.85
N THR A 30 11.69 13.49 -15.65
CA THR A 30 12.83 13.61 -16.58
C THR A 30 14.04 12.78 -16.19
N ASP A 31 14.16 12.43 -14.90
CA ASP A 31 15.36 11.82 -14.35
C ASP A 31 15.36 10.30 -14.55
N TRP A 32 16.53 9.75 -14.88
CA TRP A 32 16.72 8.31 -15.01
C TRP A 32 17.97 7.82 -14.23
N PRO A 33 17.83 6.80 -13.36
CA PRO A 33 16.55 6.29 -12.86
C PRO A 33 15.81 7.40 -12.07
N PRO A 34 14.48 7.31 -11.90
CA PRO A 34 13.76 8.25 -11.06
C PRO A 34 14.32 8.30 -9.62
N THR A 35 14.15 9.41 -8.92
CA THR A 35 14.70 9.60 -7.56
C THR A 35 14.42 8.41 -6.64
N GLY A 36 15.48 7.86 -6.04
CA GLY A 36 15.42 6.72 -5.11
C GLY A 36 15.34 5.35 -5.78
N TRP A 37 15.01 5.28 -7.07
CA TRP A 37 15.10 4.06 -7.86
C TRP A 37 16.56 3.81 -8.25
N THR A 38 16.90 2.54 -8.40
CA THR A 38 18.23 2.10 -8.81
C THR A 38 18.13 1.04 -9.90
N THR A 39 19.17 0.93 -10.71
CA THR A 39 19.27 -0.10 -11.75
C THR A 39 20.58 -0.84 -11.63
N GLU A 40 20.57 -2.14 -11.86
CA GLU A 40 21.76 -2.92 -12.16
C GLU A 40 21.74 -3.32 -13.63
N THR A 41 22.90 -3.37 -14.25
CA THR A 41 23.04 -3.64 -15.68
C THR A 41 24.21 -4.58 -15.89
N LEU A 42 23.93 -5.79 -16.40
CA LEU A 42 24.96 -6.71 -16.84
C LEU A 42 25.53 -6.28 -18.20
N VAL A 43 24.65 -5.91 -19.13
CA VAL A 43 25.02 -5.53 -20.49
C VAL A 43 25.01 -4.02 -20.66
N ALA A 44 26.17 -3.38 -20.58
CA ALA A 44 26.29 -1.91 -20.60
C ALA A 44 25.71 -1.23 -21.85
N THR A 45 25.66 -1.92 -23.00
CA THR A 45 25.04 -1.43 -24.24
C THR A 45 23.52 -1.58 -24.26
N ARG A 46 22.94 -2.21 -23.24
CA ARG A 46 21.52 -2.46 -23.11
C ARG A 46 21.03 -2.20 -21.68
N PRO A 47 21.21 -0.99 -21.11
CA PRO A 47 20.76 -0.69 -19.77
C PRO A 47 19.23 -0.64 -19.69
N TRP A 48 18.70 -0.65 -18.47
CA TRP A 48 17.34 -0.16 -18.22
C TRP A 48 17.25 1.34 -18.56
N GLY A 49 16.15 1.78 -19.15
CA GLY A 49 15.95 3.17 -19.59
C GLY A 49 14.49 3.52 -19.84
N PHE A 50 14.20 4.79 -20.10
CA PHE A 50 12.90 5.16 -20.65
C PHE A 50 12.69 4.55 -22.04
N THR A 51 11.45 4.19 -22.39
CA THR A 51 11.07 3.74 -23.74
C THR A 51 11.54 4.68 -24.84
N THR A 52 11.54 6.01 -24.60
CA THR A 52 12.05 7.05 -25.51
C THR A 52 13.54 6.98 -25.79
N THR A 53 14.31 6.31 -24.93
CA THR A 53 15.76 6.19 -25.01
C THR A 53 16.19 4.80 -25.46
N ILE A 54 15.47 3.77 -25.01
CA ILE A 54 15.78 2.36 -25.30
C ILE A 54 15.34 1.97 -26.71
N PHE A 55 14.26 2.55 -27.22
CA PHE A 55 13.66 2.16 -28.49
C PHE A 55 13.67 3.28 -29.53
N ASN A 56 13.61 2.90 -30.80
CA ASN A 56 13.23 3.82 -31.87
C ASN A 56 11.72 4.15 -31.78
N ALA A 57 11.23 5.02 -32.66
CA ALA A 57 9.83 5.46 -32.63
C ALA A 57 8.80 4.29 -32.69
N ASN A 58 9.08 3.24 -33.47
CA ASN A 58 8.18 2.09 -33.58
C ASN A 58 8.19 1.24 -32.31
N GLY A 59 9.37 0.99 -31.75
CA GLY A 59 9.50 0.26 -30.49
C GLY A 59 8.90 1.06 -29.33
N GLN A 60 9.10 2.38 -29.28
CA GLN A 60 8.44 3.23 -28.30
C GLN A 60 6.91 3.10 -28.42
N ALA A 61 6.35 3.20 -29.63
CA ALA A 61 4.90 3.06 -29.83
C ALA A 61 4.36 1.68 -29.38
N THR A 62 5.18 0.63 -29.46
CA THR A 62 4.83 -0.73 -29.05
C THR A 62 4.87 -0.87 -27.52
N PHE A 63 5.97 -0.45 -26.91
CA PHE A 63 6.28 -0.69 -25.49
C PHE A 63 5.83 0.44 -24.57
N ASN A 64 5.34 1.57 -25.07
CA ASN A 64 4.71 2.55 -24.18
C ASN A 64 3.43 1.98 -23.59
N ILE A 65 3.26 2.19 -22.28
CA ILE A 65 2.07 1.76 -21.56
C ILE A 65 1.16 2.98 -21.32
N THR A 66 1.51 3.84 -20.37
CA THR A 66 0.71 5.02 -20.04
C THR A 66 1.49 6.29 -20.32
N GLY A 67 0.80 7.33 -20.82
CA GLY A 67 1.42 8.63 -21.03
C GLY A 67 2.49 8.63 -22.13
N GLY A 68 3.67 9.18 -21.83
CA GLY A 68 4.66 9.57 -22.83
C GLY A 68 5.90 8.66 -22.87
N LYS A 69 6.20 7.99 -21.77
CA LYS A 69 7.31 7.04 -21.64
C LYS A 69 7.06 6.09 -20.46
N SER A 70 7.64 4.89 -20.55
CA SER A 70 7.62 3.88 -19.48
C SER A 70 9.05 3.43 -19.18
N ALA A 71 9.28 2.66 -18.12
CA ALA A 71 10.58 2.01 -17.91
C ALA A 71 10.71 0.80 -18.83
N ALA A 72 11.87 0.58 -19.42
CA ALA A 72 12.07 -0.45 -20.43
C ALA A 72 13.44 -1.11 -20.39
N LYS A 73 13.47 -2.33 -20.91
CA LYS A 73 14.66 -3.12 -21.17
C LYS A 73 14.58 -3.66 -22.60
N GLY A 74 15.62 -3.42 -23.40
CA GLY A 74 15.64 -3.88 -24.79
C GLY A 74 16.29 -5.26 -24.96
N TRP A 75 15.90 -5.94 -26.04
CA TRP A 75 16.42 -7.24 -26.48
C TRP A 75 17.93 -7.20 -26.75
N ILE A 76 18.60 -8.32 -26.44
CA ILE A 76 19.93 -8.65 -26.92
C ILE A 76 20.15 -10.17 -26.97
N ALA A 77 20.85 -10.66 -27.99
CA ALA A 77 21.23 -12.07 -28.13
C ALA A 77 22.52 -12.41 -27.36
N GLN A 78 22.49 -12.22 -26.03
CA GLN A 78 23.51 -12.67 -25.08
C GLN A 78 22.91 -12.67 -23.67
N ASP A 79 23.59 -13.32 -22.73
CA ASP A 79 23.18 -13.33 -21.33
C ASP A 79 23.05 -11.90 -20.76
N ASP A 80 21.90 -11.65 -20.15
CA ASP A 80 21.54 -10.43 -19.45
C ASP A 80 20.88 -10.80 -18.12
N ASP A 81 21.33 -10.19 -17.04
CA ASP A 81 20.68 -10.21 -15.73
C ASP A 81 20.74 -8.78 -15.20
N SER A 82 19.64 -8.07 -15.42
CA SER A 82 19.55 -6.65 -15.11
C SER A 82 18.25 -6.37 -14.38
N HIS A 83 18.27 -5.42 -13.44
CA HIS A 83 17.07 -5.11 -12.68
C HIS A 83 16.86 -3.62 -12.46
N LEU A 84 15.60 -3.27 -12.24
CA LEU A 84 15.13 -1.98 -11.75
C LEU A 84 14.54 -2.20 -10.36
N THR A 85 15.11 -1.54 -9.36
CA THR A 85 14.75 -1.69 -7.95
C THR A 85 14.21 -0.39 -7.38
N SER A 86 13.10 -0.46 -6.66
CA SER A 86 12.45 0.68 -6.00
C SER A 86 13.31 1.26 -4.86
N PRO A 87 13.03 2.50 -4.41
CA PRO A 87 13.42 2.92 -3.07
C PRO A 87 12.80 1.99 -2.01
N SER A 88 13.36 2.01 -0.81
CA SER A 88 12.75 1.37 0.36
C SER A 88 11.47 2.08 0.76
N PHE A 89 10.45 1.31 1.13
CA PHE A 89 9.23 1.81 1.76
C PHE A 89 8.84 0.92 2.95
N SER A 90 7.91 1.39 3.78
CA SER A 90 7.48 0.69 4.98
C SER A 90 6.04 0.20 4.85
N LEU A 91 5.81 -1.05 5.26
CA LEU A 91 4.48 -1.64 5.44
C LEU A 91 4.13 -1.78 6.94
N VAL A 92 4.85 -1.10 7.84
CA VAL A 92 4.51 -1.01 9.26
C VAL A 92 3.16 -0.29 9.43
N GLY A 93 2.27 -0.90 10.20
CA GLY A 93 0.96 -0.30 10.53
C GLY A 93 -0.11 -0.45 9.46
N TYR A 94 0.15 -1.19 8.37
CA TYR A 94 -0.85 -1.56 7.38
C TYR A 94 -1.55 -2.89 7.74
N SER A 95 -2.87 -2.97 7.53
CA SER A 95 -3.66 -4.20 7.69
C SER A 95 -3.84 -4.97 6.38
N SER A 96 -3.66 -4.29 5.25
CA SER A 96 -3.61 -4.90 3.92
C SER A 96 -2.71 -4.05 3.03
N ALA A 97 -2.05 -4.68 2.07
CA ALA A 97 -1.28 -3.99 1.05
C ALA A 97 -1.31 -4.78 -0.26
N THR A 98 -1.23 -4.07 -1.39
CA THR A 98 -1.22 -4.65 -2.73
C THR A 98 -0.20 -3.89 -3.57
N TRP A 99 0.57 -4.64 -4.34
CA TRP A 99 1.49 -4.10 -5.34
C TRP A 99 0.90 -4.37 -6.73
N THR A 100 0.62 -3.30 -7.48
CA THR A 100 0.13 -3.37 -8.84
C THR A 100 1.08 -2.70 -9.80
N PHE A 101 1.15 -3.20 -11.03
CA PHE A 101 1.90 -2.59 -12.11
C PHE A 101 1.38 -3.09 -13.46
N ASN A 102 1.75 -2.38 -14.51
CA ASN A 102 1.51 -2.77 -15.89
C ASN A 102 2.82 -3.21 -16.54
N ILE A 103 2.76 -4.25 -17.37
CA ILE A 103 3.92 -4.77 -18.10
C ILE A 103 3.56 -5.08 -19.55
N LYS A 104 4.53 -4.92 -20.46
CA LYS A 104 4.49 -5.44 -21.82
C LYS A 104 5.75 -6.24 -22.13
N CYS A 105 5.59 -7.39 -22.76
CA CYS A 105 6.63 -8.19 -23.37
C CYS A 105 6.01 -9.01 -24.52
N GLY A 106 6.84 -9.63 -25.36
CA GLY A 106 6.35 -10.65 -26.28
C GLY A 106 6.04 -11.94 -25.51
N TYR A 107 5.16 -12.76 -26.05
CA TYR A 107 4.85 -14.10 -25.52
C TYR A 107 5.79 -15.14 -26.15
N GLU A 108 6.00 -15.06 -27.46
CA GLU A 108 6.69 -16.11 -28.24
C GLU A 108 8.13 -16.39 -27.77
N TYR A 109 8.91 -15.33 -27.53
CA TYR A 109 10.32 -15.38 -27.12
C TYR A 109 10.56 -15.18 -25.64
N GLN A 110 9.49 -15.14 -24.85
CA GLN A 110 9.59 -14.98 -23.41
C GLN A 110 9.02 -16.21 -22.69
N VAL A 111 7.90 -16.76 -23.17
CA VAL A 111 7.15 -17.83 -22.49
C VAL A 111 7.10 -19.12 -23.32
N ASP A 112 6.47 -19.09 -24.50
CA ASP A 112 6.26 -20.29 -25.32
C ASP A 112 6.08 -19.90 -26.79
N PRO A 113 6.71 -20.60 -27.74
CA PRO A 113 7.49 -21.83 -27.58
C PRO A 113 8.98 -21.61 -27.25
N PHE A 114 9.46 -20.37 -27.15
CA PHE A 114 10.86 -20.05 -26.90
C PHE A 114 11.02 -19.32 -25.56
N PRO A 115 11.11 -20.03 -24.42
CA PRO A 115 11.33 -19.44 -23.10
C PRO A 115 12.78 -18.97 -22.96
N ASN A 116 13.15 -17.92 -23.69
CA ASN A 116 14.53 -17.45 -23.77
C ASN A 116 14.93 -16.54 -22.58
N GLY A 117 13.99 -16.23 -21.69
CA GLY A 117 14.25 -15.45 -20.48
C GLY A 117 13.07 -15.43 -19.53
N ASP A 118 13.29 -14.80 -18.36
CA ASP A 118 12.33 -14.56 -17.30
C ASP A 118 12.25 -13.06 -16.97
N ILE A 119 11.05 -12.55 -16.72
CA ILE A 119 10.77 -11.25 -16.11
C ILE A 119 10.15 -11.45 -14.72
N LEU A 120 10.99 -11.31 -13.71
CA LEU A 120 10.64 -11.58 -12.32
C LEU A 120 10.21 -10.29 -11.61
N ALA A 121 9.03 -10.32 -11.00
CA ALA A 121 8.62 -9.35 -9.99
C ALA A 121 8.98 -9.90 -8.61
N ARG A 122 9.85 -9.17 -7.88
CA ARG A 122 10.48 -9.66 -6.65
C ARG A 122 10.34 -8.68 -5.51
N VAL A 123 10.28 -9.22 -4.29
CA VAL A 123 10.19 -8.44 -3.05
C VAL A 123 11.38 -8.77 -2.14
N SER A 124 11.91 -7.74 -1.48
CA SER A 124 12.95 -7.86 -0.45
C SER A 124 12.46 -7.17 0.83
N THR A 125 12.82 -7.74 1.99
CA THR A 125 12.56 -7.16 3.32
C THR A 125 13.82 -6.94 4.16
N ASP A 126 15.01 -7.12 3.59
CA ASP A 126 16.30 -7.10 4.30
C ASP A 126 17.31 -6.12 3.69
N GLY A 127 16.81 -5.02 3.13
CA GLY A 127 17.65 -4.01 2.47
C GLY A 127 18.16 -4.42 1.09
N GLY A 128 17.62 -5.49 0.50
CA GLY A 128 17.96 -5.97 -0.84
C GLY A 128 19.02 -7.08 -0.85
N ALA A 129 19.30 -7.69 0.30
CA ALA A 129 20.27 -8.78 0.41
C ALA A 129 19.68 -10.11 -0.10
N THR A 130 18.39 -10.36 0.13
CA THR A 130 17.66 -11.50 -0.42
C THR A 130 16.37 -11.06 -1.11
N TRP A 131 15.92 -11.86 -2.09
CA TRP A 131 14.78 -11.54 -2.94
C TRP A 131 13.88 -12.76 -3.10
N THR A 132 12.60 -12.59 -2.76
CA THR A 132 11.53 -13.56 -3.03
C THR A 132 10.90 -13.24 -4.38
N THR A 133 10.75 -14.22 -5.27
CA THR A 133 9.97 -14.06 -6.50
C THR A 133 8.49 -14.21 -6.16
N GLU A 134 7.71 -13.17 -6.47
CA GLU A 134 6.26 -13.16 -6.25
C GLU A 134 5.47 -13.46 -7.52
N TRP A 135 6.06 -13.17 -8.68
CA TRP A 135 5.45 -13.40 -9.98
C TRP A 135 6.54 -13.52 -11.06
N VAL A 136 6.31 -14.41 -12.00
CA VAL A 136 7.00 -14.54 -13.29
C VAL A 136 5.96 -14.43 -14.41
N GLU A 137 6.35 -13.99 -15.59
CA GLU A 137 5.44 -13.67 -16.69
C GLU A 137 4.53 -14.82 -17.12
N GLU A 138 5.00 -16.08 -17.08
CA GLU A 138 4.14 -17.22 -17.40
C GLU A 138 2.98 -17.41 -16.41
N ASP A 139 3.06 -16.84 -15.19
CA ASP A 139 1.97 -16.90 -14.21
C ASP A 139 0.72 -16.14 -14.69
N TYR A 140 0.87 -15.22 -15.66
CA TYR A 140 -0.27 -14.55 -16.28
C TYR A 140 -1.13 -15.51 -17.13
N GLY A 141 -0.53 -16.58 -17.65
CA GLY A 141 -1.11 -17.44 -18.68
C GLY A 141 -0.95 -16.87 -20.10
N PRO A 142 -1.59 -17.48 -21.12
CA PRO A 142 -1.43 -17.05 -22.51
C PRO A 142 -1.89 -15.61 -22.77
N TYR A 143 -1.05 -14.83 -23.44
CA TYR A 143 -1.35 -13.45 -23.87
C TYR A 143 -0.89 -13.20 -25.30
N THR A 144 -1.46 -12.17 -25.92
CA THR A 144 -1.08 -11.67 -27.24
C THR A 144 0.20 -10.84 -27.12
N ASP A 145 1.14 -11.02 -28.04
CA ASP A 145 2.40 -10.27 -28.03
C ASP A 145 2.18 -8.77 -27.83
N TYR A 146 2.92 -8.24 -26.84
CA TYR A 146 2.99 -6.82 -26.52
C TYR A 146 1.66 -6.19 -26.05
N GLU A 147 0.65 -7.00 -25.69
CA GLU A 147 -0.51 -6.47 -24.98
C GLU A 147 -0.12 -6.00 -23.56
N THR A 148 -0.83 -5.01 -23.03
CA THR A 148 -0.58 -4.54 -21.67
C THR A 148 -1.16 -5.55 -20.68
N LEU A 149 -0.30 -6.19 -19.90
CA LEU A 149 -0.69 -7.07 -18.80
C LEU A 149 -0.80 -6.25 -17.52
N ASN A 150 -1.87 -6.46 -16.76
CA ASN A 150 -2.09 -5.82 -15.46
C ASN A 150 -1.84 -6.82 -14.35
N ILE A 151 -0.81 -6.57 -13.53
CA ILE A 151 -0.40 -7.49 -12.46
C ILE A 151 -0.80 -6.92 -11.10
N SER A 152 -1.26 -7.80 -10.22
CA SER A 152 -1.65 -7.47 -8.84
C SER A 152 -1.14 -8.55 -7.88
N ILE A 153 -0.16 -8.19 -7.07
CA ILE A 153 0.49 -9.05 -6.08
C ILE A 153 -0.03 -8.68 -4.69
N ASP A 154 -0.46 -9.69 -3.93
CA ASP A 154 -0.84 -9.53 -2.52
C ASP A 154 0.43 -9.33 -1.68
N MET A 155 0.49 -8.21 -0.96
CA MET A 155 1.63 -7.86 -0.10
C MET A 155 1.37 -8.20 1.37
N ALA A 156 0.30 -8.93 1.69
CA ALA A 156 0.00 -9.41 3.04
C ALA A 156 1.17 -10.13 3.74
N PRO A 157 1.99 -10.97 3.06
CA PRO A 157 3.16 -11.60 3.67
C PRO A 157 4.23 -10.62 4.18
N TYR A 158 4.21 -9.38 3.67
CA TYR A 158 5.21 -8.35 3.91
C TYR A 158 4.75 -7.26 4.88
N LEU A 159 3.53 -7.36 5.41
CA LEU A 159 3.01 -6.40 6.39
C LEU A 159 3.88 -6.37 7.66
N GLY A 160 4.00 -5.19 8.27
CA GLY A 160 4.82 -4.99 9.47
C GLY A 160 6.32 -4.84 9.20
N GLN A 161 6.78 -5.03 7.96
CA GLN A 161 8.18 -4.82 7.58
C GLN A 161 8.46 -3.34 7.33
N ALA A 162 9.59 -2.85 7.85
CA ALA A 162 9.96 -1.43 7.79
C ALA A 162 10.81 -1.05 6.56
N ASP A 163 11.49 -2.02 5.94
CA ASP A 163 12.33 -1.83 4.77
C ASP A 163 11.95 -2.86 3.69
N VAL A 164 10.88 -2.54 2.95
CA VAL A 164 10.40 -3.32 1.82
C VAL A 164 10.86 -2.66 0.53
N ARG A 165 11.29 -3.48 -0.44
CA ARG A 165 11.64 -3.05 -1.79
C ARG A 165 10.99 -3.98 -2.80
N VAL A 166 10.59 -3.42 -3.94
CA VAL A 166 10.13 -4.18 -5.09
C VAL A 166 11.12 -4.06 -6.23
N ARG A 167 11.23 -5.11 -7.04
CA ARG A 167 12.18 -5.21 -8.15
C ARG A 167 11.51 -5.85 -9.36
N PHE A 168 11.87 -5.34 -10.54
CA PHE A 168 11.68 -6.02 -11.81
C PHE A 168 13.05 -6.51 -12.29
N GLN A 169 13.23 -7.81 -12.43
CA GLN A 169 14.49 -8.42 -12.88
C GLN A 169 14.27 -9.10 -14.22
N TYR A 170 15.07 -8.72 -15.20
CA TYR A 170 15.08 -9.29 -16.55
C TYR A 170 16.30 -10.20 -16.66
N ILE A 171 16.05 -11.50 -16.77
CA ILE A 171 17.06 -12.54 -16.97
C ILE A 171 16.83 -13.13 -18.35
N ALA A 172 17.73 -12.95 -19.30
CA ALA A 172 17.45 -13.36 -20.68
C ALA A 172 18.70 -13.65 -21.50
N ASN A 173 18.52 -14.43 -22.55
CA ASN A 173 19.43 -14.49 -23.68
C ASN A 173 18.62 -14.69 -24.96
N ASP A 174 18.58 -13.67 -25.82
CA ASP A 174 17.74 -13.67 -27.04
C ASP A 174 16.23 -13.74 -26.73
N ALA A 175 15.80 -13.16 -25.60
CA ALA A 175 14.40 -13.01 -25.21
C ALA A 175 13.82 -11.64 -25.60
N ASP A 176 12.50 -11.53 -25.63
CA ASP A 176 11.83 -10.30 -26.07
C ASP A 176 12.16 -9.07 -25.22
N SER A 177 11.98 -7.89 -25.82
CA SER A 177 12.09 -6.63 -25.06
C SER A 177 10.89 -6.47 -24.12
N MET A 178 11.04 -5.64 -23.10
CA MET A 178 9.95 -5.40 -22.14
C MET A 178 9.85 -3.94 -21.69
N SER A 179 8.70 -3.60 -21.14
CA SER A 179 8.48 -2.36 -20.38
C SER A 179 7.56 -2.56 -19.19
N VAL A 180 7.75 -1.75 -18.15
CA VAL A 180 6.88 -1.67 -16.97
C VAL A 180 6.49 -0.23 -16.70
N ASP A 181 5.28 -0.05 -16.16
CA ASP A 181 4.70 1.26 -15.87
C ASP A 181 3.62 1.18 -14.79
N ASP A 182 3.13 2.35 -14.36
CA ASP A 182 2.03 2.49 -13.40
C ASP A 182 2.25 1.67 -12.12
N ILE A 183 3.46 1.72 -11.58
CA ILE A 183 3.84 0.94 -10.41
C ILE A 183 3.26 1.60 -9.17
N VAL A 184 2.42 0.86 -8.44
CA VAL A 184 1.76 1.33 -7.23
C VAL A 184 1.86 0.28 -6.15
N VAL A 185 2.34 0.68 -4.97
CA VAL A 185 2.08 -0.07 -3.73
C VAL A 185 1.11 0.76 -2.92
N SER A 186 -0.02 0.15 -2.56
CA SER A 186 -1.07 0.80 -1.78
C SER A 186 -1.53 -0.11 -0.66
N GLY A 187 -2.10 0.47 0.39
CA GLY A 187 -2.59 -0.32 1.51
C GLY A 187 -3.57 0.42 2.39
N ASN A 188 -4.25 -0.35 3.24
CA ASN A 188 -5.12 0.17 4.28
C ASN A 188 -4.36 0.22 5.60
N LEU A 189 -4.46 1.33 6.33
CA LEU A 189 -3.86 1.46 7.65
C LEU A 189 -4.64 0.60 8.67
N GLY A 190 -3.91 -0.26 9.38
CA GLY A 190 -4.42 -1.18 10.41
C GLY A 190 -4.24 -0.70 11.85
N VAL A 191 -3.57 0.44 12.07
CA VAL A 191 -3.19 0.92 13.42
C VAL A 191 -4.39 1.09 14.35
N SER A 192 -5.54 1.54 13.84
CA SER A 192 -6.73 1.68 14.68
C SER A 192 -7.25 0.33 15.18
N GLU A 193 -7.27 -0.71 14.35
CA GLU A 193 -7.94 -1.98 14.70
C GLU A 193 -7.08 -2.89 15.58
N VAL A 194 -5.78 -3.00 15.28
CA VAL A 194 -4.82 -3.75 16.11
C VAL A 194 -4.67 -3.09 17.48
N LEU A 195 -4.45 -1.77 17.53
CA LEU A 195 -4.36 -1.05 18.81
C LEU A 195 -5.69 -1.11 19.56
N SER A 196 -6.82 -1.01 18.86
CA SER A 196 -8.13 -1.21 19.50
C SER A 196 -8.27 -2.61 20.06
N SER A 197 -7.79 -3.67 19.41
CA SER A 197 -7.87 -5.04 19.93
C SER A 197 -7.17 -5.21 21.29
N ALA A 198 -6.13 -4.41 21.57
CA ALA A 198 -5.43 -4.39 22.85
C ALA A 198 -6.25 -3.78 24.00
N PHE A 199 -7.39 -3.14 23.70
CA PHE A 199 -8.28 -2.58 24.72
C PHE A 199 -9.62 -3.32 24.77
N SER A 200 -10.24 -3.32 25.95
CA SER A 200 -11.62 -3.78 26.15
C SER A 200 -12.39 -2.77 26.99
N THR A 201 -13.70 -2.62 26.72
CA THR A 201 -14.56 -1.69 27.44
C THR A 201 -15.74 -2.42 28.08
N PHE A 202 -15.99 -2.16 29.37
CA PHE A 202 -17.08 -2.80 30.10
C PHE A 202 -17.58 -1.96 31.30
N PRO A 203 -18.85 -2.15 31.72
CA PRO A 203 -19.88 -2.90 31.01
C PRO A 203 -20.25 -2.19 29.70
N ASN A 204 -20.73 -2.94 28.73
CA ASN A 204 -21.29 -2.39 27.49
C ASN A 204 -22.57 -3.19 27.17
N PRO A 205 -23.78 -2.63 27.34
CA PRO A 205 -24.06 -1.22 27.67
C PRO A 205 -23.65 -0.75 29.08
N VAL A 206 -23.44 0.55 29.26
CA VAL A 206 -23.00 1.20 30.51
C VAL A 206 -24.05 2.18 31.04
N ASN A 207 -24.16 2.30 32.37
CA ASN A 207 -25.01 3.32 33.02
C ASN A 207 -24.20 4.53 33.52
N ASN A 208 -23.16 4.32 34.32
CA ASN A 208 -22.48 5.42 35.03
C ASN A 208 -20.96 5.44 34.85
N VAL A 209 -20.30 4.28 34.86
CA VAL A 209 -18.83 4.20 34.80
C VAL A 209 -18.43 3.19 33.73
N LEU A 210 -17.72 3.67 32.71
CA LEU A 210 -17.11 2.84 31.68
C LEU A 210 -15.69 2.49 32.12
N ASN A 211 -15.40 1.21 32.23
CA ASN A 211 -14.05 0.72 32.49
C ASN A 211 -13.39 0.37 31.16
N ILE A 212 -12.15 0.80 31.00
CA ILE A 212 -11.28 0.50 29.85
C ILE A 212 -10.09 -0.29 30.42
N LYS A 213 -9.90 -1.52 29.93
CA LYS A 213 -8.76 -2.37 30.29
C LYS A 213 -7.83 -2.57 29.10
N SER A 214 -6.53 -2.52 29.34
CA SER A 214 -5.50 -2.92 28.38
C SER A 214 -5.11 -4.40 28.56
N ALA A 215 -4.91 -5.12 27.46
CA ALA A 215 -4.46 -6.51 27.45
C ALA A 215 -2.94 -6.67 27.69
N GLU A 216 -2.14 -5.63 27.42
CA GLU A 216 -0.66 -5.69 27.44
C GLU A 216 0.01 -4.50 28.16
N ASN A 217 -0.66 -3.91 29.17
CA ASN A 217 -0.18 -2.71 29.89
C ASN A 217 0.11 -1.50 28.98
N THR A 218 -0.52 -1.41 27.81
CA THR A 218 -0.41 -0.24 26.92
C THR A 218 -0.90 0.99 27.66
N LEU A 219 -0.04 1.98 27.80
CA LEU A 219 -0.33 3.22 28.53
C LEU A 219 -1.17 4.16 27.66
N VAL A 220 -2.29 4.59 28.22
CA VAL A 220 -3.13 5.63 27.61
C VAL A 220 -2.73 6.97 28.22
N ASN A 221 -2.41 7.93 27.37
CA ASN A 221 -2.03 9.30 27.72
C ASN A 221 -3.24 10.22 27.79
N ALA A 222 -4.23 9.99 26.93
CA ALA A 222 -5.45 10.78 26.89
C ALA A 222 -6.65 9.97 26.37
N ILE A 223 -7.84 10.37 26.83
CA ILE A 223 -9.12 9.82 26.43
C ILE A 223 -9.99 10.96 25.88
N ARG A 224 -10.65 10.71 24.74
CA ARG A 224 -11.71 11.56 24.20
C ARG A 224 -12.95 10.72 23.93
N ILE A 225 -14.09 11.09 24.51
CA ILE A 225 -15.38 10.48 24.18
C ILE A 225 -16.08 11.37 23.16
N VAL A 226 -16.51 10.76 22.07
CA VAL A 226 -17.10 11.42 20.91
C VAL A 226 -18.51 10.84 20.67
N ASP A 227 -19.48 11.72 20.44
CA ASP A 227 -20.84 11.30 20.04
C ASP A 227 -20.91 10.96 18.53
N LEU A 228 -22.05 10.45 18.07
CA LEU A 228 -22.24 10.08 16.65
C LEU A 228 -22.08 11.25 15.66
N ASN A 229 -22.15 12.50 16.12
CA ASN A 229 -21.96 13.68 15.28
C ASN A 229 -20.49 14.13 15.23
N GLY A 230 -19.56 13.36 15.81
CA GLY A 230 -18.15 13.71 15.85
C GLY A 230 -17.79 14.77 16.90
N ARG A 231 -18.73 15.14 17.78
CA ARG A 231 -18.45 16.12 18.84
C ARG A 231 -17.83 15.42 20.04
N THR A 232 -16.68 15.92 20.50
CA THR A 232 -16.09 15.52 21.78
C THR A 232 -16.97 15.98 22.93
N VAL A 233 -17.54 15.02 23.66
CA VAL A 233 -18.43 15.26 24.80
C VAL A 233 -17.72 15.08 26.14
N LYS A 234 -16.57 14.40 26.15
CA LYS A 234 -15.71 14.29 27.34
C LYS A 234 -14.25 14.15 26.94
N SER A 235 -13.38 14.73 27.76
CA SER A 235 -11.93 14.76 27.56
C SER A 235 -11.25 14.53 28.91
N LEU A 236 -10.29 13.61 28.96
CA LEU A 236 -9.51 13.32 30.15
C LEU A 236 -8.07 13.06 29.73
N ASP A 237 -7.11 13.71 30.37
CA ASP A 237 -5.70 13.37 30.23
C ASP A 237 -5.31 12.46 31.38
N THR A 238 -4.77 11.29 31.04
CA THR A 238 -4.48 10.21 31.98
C THR A 238 -3.00 10.14 32.33
N ASN A 239 -2.11 10.73 31.52
CA ASN A 239 -0.65 10.74 31.74
C ASN A 239 -0.05 9.34 31.91
N GLY A 240 -0.54 8.37 31.14
CA GLY A 240 0.02 7.02 31.05
C GLY A 240 -0.55 6.04 32.08
N VAL A 241 -1.76 5.55 31.85
CA VAL A 241 -2.42 4.54 32.71
C VAL A 241 -2.99 3.41 31.86
N ALA A 242 -2.91 2.17 32.35
CA ALA A 242 -3.40 0.98 31.62
C ALA A 242 -4.89 0.67 31.89
N ASP A 243 -5.35 0.87 33.13
CA ASP A 243 -6.72 0.62 33.56
C ASP A 243 -7.40 1.94 33.93
N ILE A 244 -8.52 2.23 33.27
CA ILE A 244 -9.15 3.56 33.36
C ILE A 244 -10.63 3.41 33.62
N ALA A 245 -11.13 4.15 34.62
CA ALA A 245 -12.55 4.26 34.92
C ALA A 245 -13.01 5.68 34.57
N VAL A 246 -13.93 5.79 33.60
CA VAL A 246 -14.48 7.07 33.15
C VAL A 246 -15.93 7.19 33.58
N ASN A 247 -16.26 8.24 34.34
CA ASN A 247 -17.65 8.56 34.63
C ASN A 247 -18.34 9.09 33.36
N VAL A 248 -19.40 8.42 32.95
CA VAL A 248 -20.24 8.71 31.78
C VAL A 248 -21.71 8.89 32.17
N GLY A 249 -22.04 8.97 33.47
CA GLY A 249 -23.42 9.05 33.95
C GLY A 249 -24.13 10.35 33.58
N ASP A 250 -23.35 11.39 33.27
CA ASP A 250 -23.80 12.69 32.77
C ASP A 250 -24.10 12.68 31.25
N LEU A 251 -23.70 11.63 30.53
CA LEU A 251 -24.02 11.48 29.11
C LEU A 251 -25.44 10.96 28.91
N SER A 252 -26.13 11.50 27.92
CA SER A 252 -27.42 10.97 27.46
C SER A 252 -27.30 9.54 26.94
N ALA A 253 -28.41 8.80 26.93
CA ALA A 253 -28.48 7.48 26.30
C ALA A 253 -28.11 7.58 24.80
N GLY A 254 -27.27 6.67 24.31
CA GLY A 254 -26.78 6.71 22.93
C GLY A 254 -25.53 5.87 22.68
N VAL A 255 -25.07 5.90 21.43
CA VAL A 255 -23.81 5.26 21.01
C VAL A 255 -22.70 6.30 21.01
N TYR A 256 -21.54 5.90 21.54
CA TYR A 256 -20.36 6.75 21.64
C TYR A 256 -19.11 6.00 21.17
N MET A 257 -18.13 6.75 20.70
CA MET A 257 -16.77 6.28 20.48
C MET A 257 -15.87 6.82 21.59
N VAL A 258 -15.01 5.98 22.14
CA VAL A 258 -13.92 6.38 23.03
C VAL A 258 -12.60 6.24 22.28
N ASN A 259 -11.92 7.37 22.09
CA ASN A 259 -10.59 7.45 21.51
C ASN A 259 -9.57 7.41 22.65
N LEU A 260 -8.61 6.50 22.55
CA LEU A 260 -7.55 6.24 23.52
C LEU A 260 -6.22 6.61 22.87
N GLU A 261 -5.65 7.74 23.24
CA GLU A 261 -4.35 8.20 22.75
C GLU A 261 -3.24 7.49 23.54
N THR A 262 -2.36 6.80 22.83
CA THR A 262 -1.21 6.07 23.37
C THR A 262 0.06 6.55 22.65
N GLU A 263 1.23 6.11 23.09
CA GLU A 263 2.48 6.36 22.33
C GLU A 263 2.48 5.74 20.93
N ALA A 264 1.78 4.60 20.76
CA ALA A 264 1.70 3.89 19.49
C ALA A 264 0.62 4.45 18.53
N GLY A 265 -0.14 5.46 18.96
CA GLY A 265 -1.25 6.05 18.21
C GLY A 265 -2.58 6.01 18.95
N THR A 266 -3.68 6.20 18.22
CA THR A 266 -5.03 6.30 18.80
C THR A 266 -5.85 5.03 18.55
N ALA A 267 -6.27 4.36 19.61
CA ALA A 267 -7.26 3.28 19.55
C ALA A 267 -8.69 3.83 19.69
N VAL A 268 -9.67 3.17 19.08
CA VAL A 268 -11.07 3.59 19.10
C VAL A 268 -11.98 2.44 19.52
N LYS A 269 -12.78 2.63 20.57
CA LYS A 269 -13.79 1.65 21.00
C LYS A 269 -15.20 2.24 20.98
N LYS A 270 -16.14 1.47 20.46
CA LYS A 270 -17.57 1.77 20.55
C LYS A 270 -18.13 1.31 21.90
N PHE A 271 -18.95 2.12 22.55
CA PHE A 271 -19.78 1.68 23.68
C PHE A 271 -21.20 2.28 23.61
N ILE A 272 -22.12 1.63 24.31
CA ILE A 272 -23.54 2.04 24.38
C ILE A 272 -23.82 2.55 25.79
N LYS A 273 -24.32 3.78 25.90
CA LYS A 273 -24.83 4.39 27.14
C LYS A 273 -26.35 4.20 27.21
N ASN A 274 -26.84 3.66 28.33
CA ASN A 274 -28.27 3.56 28.63
C ASN A 274 -28.85 4.83 29.21
#